data_AF-A0AAW2K284-F1
#
_entry.id   AF-A0AAW2K284-F1
#
_cell.length_a   1.000
_cell.length_b   1.000
_cell.length_c   1.000
_cell.angle_alpha   90.00
_cell.angle_beta   90.00
_cell.angle_gamma   90.00
#
_symmetry.space_group_name_H-M   'P 1'
#
loop_
_entity.id
_entity.type
_entity.pdbx_description
1 polymer ?
#
loop_
_entity_poly.entity_id
_entity_poly.type
_entity_poly.pdbx_seq_one_letter_code
_entity_poly.pdbx_strand_id
1 'polypeptide(L)'
;MAVPRSAHRFAKWEPGMALRKLKHTQVPVWIKLRHLPVELWTTDGLSTVAGGIGKPLYPDAITRACTRLDFARVCVMLDINSKLPRHVIIMIPLENGGETACKVDVEYEWVPRS
;
A
#
# COMPACT_ATOMS: atom_id res chain seq x y z
N MET A 1 6.51 -4.71 22.13
CA MET A 1 6.47 -5.94 21.31
C MET A 1 7.16 -5.67 19.99
N ALA A 2 8.17 -6.46 19.63
CA ALA A 2 8.88 -6.32 18.36
C ALA A 2 8.07 -6.99 17.24
N VAL A 3 7.65 -6.20 16.25
CA VAL A 3 7.06 -6.74 15.02
C VAL A 3 8.19 -7.42 14.23
N PRO A 4 8.08 -8.71 13.85
CA PRO A 4 9.13 -9.37 13.10
C PRO A 4 9.18 -8.75 11.69
N ARG A 5 10.31 -8.13 11.36
CA ARG A 5 10.61 -7.70 9.99
C ARG A 5 10.74 -8.94 9.12
N SER A 6 9.74 -9.22 8.29
CA SER A 6 9.86 -10.22 7.23
C SER A 6 11.00 -9.79 6.31
N ALA A 7 12.17 -10.41 6.47
CA ALA A 7 13.31 -10.19 5.59
C ALA A 7 13.01 -10.82 4.23
N HIS A 8 12.70 -10.00 3.23
CA HIS A 8 12.74 -10.44 1.84
C HIS A 8 14.20 -10.74 1.50
N ARG A 9 14.57 -12.02 1.50
CA ARG A 9 15.89 -12.47 1.02
C ARG A 9 15.92 -12.32 -0.50
N PHE A 10 16.43 -11.18 -0.97
CA PHE A 10 16.91 -11.07 -2.34
C PHE A 10 18.24 -11.82 -2.40
N ALA A 11 18.30 -12.91 -3.16
CA ALA A 11 19.55 -13.62 -3.38
C ALA A 11 20.52 -12.71 -4.14
N LYS A 12 21.81 -12.75 -3.76
CA LYS A 12 22.87 -12.07 -4.52
C LYS A 12 22.90 -12.68 -5.93
N TRP A 13 22.80 -11.84 -6.95
CA TRP A 13 22.79 -12.29 -8.34
C TRP A 13 24.16 -12.89 -8.72
N GLU A 14 24.13 -14.03 -9.39
CA GLU A 14 25.30 -14.74 -9.91
C GLU A 14 25.07 -15.19 -11.36
N PRO A 15 26.07 -15.09 -12.25
CA PRO A 15 25.97 -15.59 -13.62
C PRO A 15 25.63 -17.09 -13.62
N GLY A 16 24.58 -17.49 -14.35
CA GLY A 16 24.11 -18.88 -14.38
C GLY A 16 23.11 -19.24 -13.27
N MET A 17 22.70 -18.29 -12.41
CA MET A 17 21.60 -18.50 -11.48
C MET A 17 20.31 -18.80 -12.26
N ALA A 18 19.81 -20.03 -12.14
CA ALA A 18 18.47 -20.37 -12.60
C ALA A 18 17.45 -19.59 -11.77
N LEU A 19 16.53 -18.88 -12.42
CA LEU A 19 15.35 -18.31 -11.77
C LEU A 19 14.54 -19.46 -11.19
N ARG A 20 14.83 -19.83 -9.94
CA ARG A 20 13.95 -20.69 -9.17
C ARG A 20 12.62 -19.96 -9.12
N LYS A 21 11.58 -20.55 -9.75
CA LYS A 21 10.19 -20.17 -9.55
C LYS A 21 9.85 -20.44 -8.08
N LEU A 22 10.28 -19.54 -7.20
CA LEU A 22 9.71 -19.44 -5.89
C LEU A 22 8.23 -19.11 -6.16
N LYS A 23 7.32 -19.92 -5.61
CA LYS A 23 5.88 -19.64 -5.65
C LYS A 23 5.60 -18.42 -4.75
N HIS A 24 6.13 -17.26 -5.12
CA HIS A 24 5.77 -16.00 -4.50
C HIS A 24 4.40 -15.63 -5.04
N THR A 25 3.36 -15.98 -4.28
CA THR A 25 2.00 -15.49 -4.53
C THR A 25 1.86 -14.03 -4.13
N GLN A 26 2.90 -13.42 -3.54
CA GLN A 26 2.89 -12.05 -3.06
C GLN A 26 4.00 -11.20 -3.70
N VAL A 27 3.63 -9.98 -4.08
CA VAL A 27 4.52 -8.99 -4.70
C VAL A 27 4.39 -7.62 -4.04
N PRO A 28 5.50 -6.88 -3.84
CA PRO A 28 5.43 -5.48 -3.45
C PRO A 28 5.00 -4.63 -4.65
N VAL A 29 3.95 -3.83 -4.47
CA VAL A 29 3.41 -2.94 -5.50
C VAL A 29 3.29 -1.53 -4.92
N TRP A 30 3.70 -0.54 -5.70
CA TRP A 30 3.45 0.85 -5.39
C TRP A 30 2.04 1.25 -5.84
N ILE A 31 1.30 1.85 -4.91
CA ILE A 31 -0.01 2.44 -5.16
C ILE A 31 0.01 3.93 -4.88
N LYS A 32 -0.82 4.68 -5.61
CA LYS A 32 -1.18 6.07 -5.30
C LYS A 32 -2.61 6.11 -4.79
N LEU A 33 -2.78 6.71 -3.62
CA LEU A 33 -4.04 7.00 -2.97
C LEU A 33 -4.42 8.46 -3.28
N ARG A 34 -5.42 8.64 -4.13
CA ARG A 34 -5.94 9.96 -4.52
C ARG A 34 -7.20 10.29 -3.77
N HIS A 35 -7.45 11.60 -3.63
CA HIS A 35 -8.58 12.11 -2.85
C HIS A 35 -8.54 11.63 -1.39
N LEU A 36 -7.32 11.43 -0.86
CA LEU A 36 -7.11 11.04 0.53
C LEU A 36 -7.30 12.27 1.44
N PRO A 37 -8.28 12.25 2.36
CA PRO A 37 -8.47 13.31 3.35
C PRO A 37 -7.20 13.59 4.14
N VAL A 38 -6.91 14.87 4.39
CA VAL A 38 -5.66 15.33 5.02
C VAL A 38 -5.45 14.70 6.41
N GLU A 39 -6.53 14.41 7.12
CA GLU A 39 -6.52 13.78 8.45
C GLU A 39 -5.95 12.35 8.41
N LEU A 40 -6.01 11.70 7.25
CA LEU A 40 -5.47 10.36 7.01
C LEU A 40 -4.02 10.36 6.52
N TRP A 41 -3.38 11.52 6.35
CA TRP A 41 -1.95 11.63 6.01
C TRP A 41 -1.02 11.41 7.22
N THR A 42 -1.40 10.44 8.06
CA THR A 42 -0.62 9.97 9.20
C THR A 42 -0.14 8.54 8.92
N THR A 43 0.87 8.06 9.65
CA THR A 43 1.31 6.67 9.51
C THR A 43 0.15 5.68 9.68
N ASP A 44 -0.74 5.93 10.63
CA ASP A 44 -1.89 5.07 10.94
C ASP A 44 -3.01 5.23 9.92
N GLY A 45 -3.31 6.45 9.48
CA GLY A 45 -4.29 6.71 8.42
C GLY A 45 -3.88 6.05 7.11
N LEU A 46 -2.63 6.23 6.67
CA LEU A 46 -2.08 5.60 5.47
C LEU A 46 -2.10 4.07 5.58
N SER A 47 -1.75 3.52 6.74
CA SER A 47 -1.79 2.07 6.98
C SER A 47 -3.22 1.53 6.95
N THR A 48 -4.18 2.29 7.48
CA THR A 48 -5.61 1.93 7.48
C THR A 48 -6.15 1.86 6.05
N VAL A 49 -5.93 2.90 5.25
CA VAL A 49 -6.41 2.95 3.86
C VAL A 49 -5.71 1.89 2.99
N ALA A 50 -4.38 1.79 3.08
CA ALA A 50 -3.62 0.80 2.33
C ALA A 50 -3.95 -0.64 2.74
N GLY A 51 -4.32 -0.86 4.01
CA GLY A 51 -4.79 -2.13 4.56
C GLY A 51 -6.01 -2.71 3.85
N GLY A 52 -6.89 -1.85 3.32
CA GLY A 52 -8.03 -2.26 2.49
C GLY A 52 -7.64 -2.85 1.13
N ILE A 53 -6.36 -2.77 0.74
CA ILE A 53 -5.84 -3.20 -0.55
C ILE A 53 -4.87 -4.37 -0.37
N GLY A 54 -4.00 -4.31 0.65
CA GLY A 54 -3.03 -5.35 0.98
C GLY A 54 -2.26 -4.99 2.24
N LYS A 55 -1.14 -5.68 2.52
CA LYS A 55 -0.35 -5.37 3.71
C LYS A 55 0.53 -4.13 3.45
N PRO A 56 0.33 -2.99 4.14
CA PRO A 56 1.19 -1.82 3.98
C PRO A 56 2.62 -2.13 4.43
N LEU A 57 3.60 -1.62 3.68
CA LEU A 57 5.02 -1.77 3.97
C LEU A 57 5.63 -0.43 4.37
N TYR A 58 5.57 0.56 3.48
CA TYR A 58 6.12 1.89 3.73
C TYR A 58 5.60 2.93 2.73
N PRO A 59 5.38 4.18 3.15
CA PRO A 59 5.19 5.31 2.24
C PRO A 59 6.51 5.70 1.58
N ASP A 60 6.43 6.42 0.45
CA ASP A 60 7.60 7.06 -0.14
C ASP A 60 8.06 8.29 0.68
N ALA A 61 9.21 8.87 0.31
CA ALA A 61 9.81 9.97 1.06
C ALA A 61 8.94 11.25 1.04
N ILE A 62 8.29 11.54 -0.09
CA ILE A 62 7.46 12.73 -0.27
C ILE A 62 6.19 12.62 0.59
N THR A 63 5.52 11.47 0.54
CA THR A 63 4.34 11.18 1.36
C THR A 63 4.70 11.23 2.84
N ARG A 64 5.83 10.63 3.24
CA ARG A 64 6.29 10.68 4.64
C ARG A 64 6.60 12.09 5.11
N ALA A 65 7.19 12.92 4.25
CA ALA A 65 7.51 14.30 4.57
C ALA A 65 6.28 15.23 4.50
N CYS A 66 5.15 14.75 3.97
CA CYS A 66 3.92 15.52 3.80
C CYS A 66 4.15 16.83 2.99
N THR A 67 5.12 16.83 2.07
CA THR A 67 5.52 18.05 1.33
C THR A 67 4.74 18.28 0.04
N ARG A 68 4.03 17.26 -0.45
CA ARG A 68 3.12 17.33 -1.60
C ARG A 68 1.88 16.49 -1.33
N LEU A 69 0.70 17.12 -1.44
CA LEU A 69 -0.59 16.51 -1.08
C LEU A 69 -1.43 16.09 -2.30
N ASP A 70 -0.82 15.97 -3.49
CA ASP A 70 -1.50 15.54 -4.72
C ASP A 70 -2.05 14.11 -4.61
N PHE A 71 -1.27 13.22 -3.98
CA PHE A 71 -1.60 11.82 -3.70
C PHE A 71 -0.63 11.26 -2.67
N ALA A 72 -1.09 10.33 -1.84
CA ALA A 72 -0.19 9.57 -0.97
C ALA A 72 0.30 8.32 -1.72
N ARG A 73 1.61 8.03 -1.66
CA ARG A 73 2.21 6.88 -2.33
C ARG A 73 2.71 5.87 -1.30
N VAL A 74 2.18 4.65 -1.37
CA VAL A 74 2.46 3.58 -0.40
C VAL A 74 2.86 2.30 -1.13
N CYS A 75 3.89 1.62 -0.62
CA CYS A 75 4.25 0.27 -1.05
C CYS A 75 3.42 -0.73 -0.25
N VAL A 76 2.67 -1.59 -0.95
CA VAL A 76 1.80 -2.62 -0.38
C VAL A 76 2.23 -3.99 -0.86
N MET A 77 2.25 -4.98 0.04
CA MET A 77 2.40 -6.38 -0.34
C MET A 77 1.03 -6.92 -0.76
N LEU A 78 0.88 -7.25 -2.04
CA LEU A 78 -0.35 -7.77 -2.63
C LEU A 78 -0.23 -9.26 -2.88
N ASP A 79 -1.32 -10.01 -2.71
CA ASP A 79 -1.45 -11.33 -3.32
C ASP A 79 -1.80 -11.16 -4.81
N ILE A 80 -1.11 -11.88 -5.69
CA ILE A 80 -1.28 -11.83 -7.15
C ILE A 80 -2.70 -12.25 -7.56
N ASN A 81 -3.38 -13.06 -6.74
CA ASN A 81 -4.74 -13.54 -6.99
C ASN A 81 -5.82 -12.65 -6.35
N SER A 82 -5.43 -11.66 -5.55
CA SER A 82 -6.38 -10.73 -4.92
C SER A 82 -7.03 -9.83 -5.97
N LYS A 83 -8.29 -9.47 -5.71
CA LYS A 83 -8.94 -8.39 -6.46
C LYS A 83 -8.17 -7.09 -6.25
N LEU A 84 -8.06 -6.30 -7.31
CA LEU A 84 -7.39 -5.01 -7.30
C LEU A 84 -8.45 -3.90 -7.34
N PRO A 85 -8.97 -3.46 -6.17
CA PRO A 85 -9.97 -2.41 -6.13
C PRO A 85 -9.43 -1.10 -6.71
N ARG A 86 -10.25 -0.42 -7.52
CA ARG A 86 -9.90 0.92 -8.06
C ARG A 86 -10.16 2.05 -7.06
N HIS A 87 -10.85 1.74 -5.96
CA HIS A 87 -11.12 2.66 -4.87
C HIS A 87 -11.40 1.88 -3.59
N VAL A 88 -11.19 2.53 -2.46
CA VAL A 88 -11.61 2.06 -1.14
C VAL A 88 -12.54 3.09 -0.50
N ILE A 89 -13.51 2.62 0.28
CA ILE A 89 -14.40 3.49 1.07
C ILE A 89 -13.90 3.45 2.50
N ILE A 90 -13.65 4.63 3.07
CA ILE A 90 -13.21 4.80 4.46
C ILE A 90 -14.28 5.58 5.20
N MET A 91 -14.68 5.08 6.37
CA MET A 91 -15.55 5.82 7.29
C MET A 91 -14.68 6.72 8.15
N ILE A 92 -15.02 8.01 8.18
CA ILE A 92 -14.32 9.03 8.95
C ILE A 92 -15.26 9.51 10.05
N PRO A 93 -14.87 9.40 11.33
CA PRO A 93 -15.68 9.91 12.42
C PRO A 93 -15.76 11.44 12.34
N LEU A 94 -16.96 11.96 12.58
CA LEU A 94 -17.26 13.38 12.66
C LEU A 94 -17.34 13.82 14.12
N GLU A 95 -17.11 15.10 14.38
CA GLU A 95 -17.15 15.67 15.74
C GLU A 95 -18.53 15.51 16.42
N ASN A 96 -19.60 15.43 15.63
CA ASN A 96 -20.97 15.23 16.13
C ASN A 96 -21.28 13.76 16.49
N GLY A 97 -20.27 12.87 16.47
CA GLY A 97 -20.44 11.44 16.73
C GLY A 97 -21.02 10.63 15.56
N GLY A 98 -21.26 11.27 14.42
CA GLY A 98 -21.58 10.59 13.16
C GLY A 98 -20.33 10.10 12.44
N GLU A 99 -20.53 9.47 11.29
CA GLU A 99 -19.44 9.09 10.38
C GLU A 99 -19.79 9.54 8.96
N THR A 100 -18.76 9.89 8.18
CA THR A 100 -18.90 10.18 6.75
C THR A 100 -18.08 9.19 5.93
N ALA A 101 -18.64 8.73 4.81
CA ALA A 101 -17.96 7.85 3.88
C ALA A 101 -17.11 8.68 2.90
N CYS A 102 -15.82 8.39 2.83
CA CYS A 102 -14.91 8.97 1.87
C CYS A 102 -14.46 7.91 0.86
N LYS A 103 -14.55 8.23 -0.42
CA LYS A 103 -14.00 7.40 -1.50
C LYS A 103 -12.57 7.83 -1.80
N VAL A 104 -11.62 6.93 -1.57
CA VAL A 104 -10.21 7.10 -1.93
C VAL A 104 -9.94 6.29 -3.20
N ASP A 105 -9.48 6.95 -4.26
CA ASP A 105 -9.16 6.26 -5.51
C ASP A 105 -7.75 5.65 -5.43
N VAL A 106 -7.60 4.47 -6.04
CA VAL A 106 -6.37 3.68 -6.01
C VAL A 106 -5.82 3.53 -7.42
N GLU A 107 -4.60 4.00 -7.63
CA GLU A 107 -3.84 3.76 -8.86
C GLU A 107 -2.68 2.83 -8.57
N TYR A 108 -2.60 1.72 -9.30
CA TYR A 108 -1.48 0.79 -9.24
C TYR A 108 -0.42 1.21 -10.26
N GLU A 109 0.81 1.42 -9.82
CA GLU A 109 1.90 1.79 -10.74
C GLU A 109 2.38 0.61 -11.58
N TRP A 110 2.36 -0.59 -11.00
CA TRP A 110 2.68 -1.82 -11.70
C TRP A 110 1.99 -3.01 -11.03
N VAL A 111 1.40 -3.88 -11.83
CA VAL A 111 0.88 -5.18 -11.39
C VAL A 111 1.26 -6.24 -12.41
N PRO A 112 1.74 -7.41 -12.00
CA PRO A 112 2.02 -8.50 -12.92
C PRO A 112 0.68 -8.95 -13.53
N ARG A 113 0.58 -8.86 -14.85
CA ARG A 113 -0.57 -9.40 -15.58
C ARG A 113 -0.33 -10.90 -15.74
N SER A 114 -1.30 -11.70 -15.29
CA SER A 114 -1.38 -13.15 -15.54
C SER A 114 -1.65 -13.42 -17.02
#